data_AF-A0A8R2HBR6-F1
#
_entry.id   AF-A0A8R2HBR6-F1
#
_cell.length_a   1.000
_cell.length_b   1.000
_cell.length_c   1.000
_cell.angle_alpha   90.00
_cell.angle_beta   90.00
_cell.angle_gamma   90.00
#
_symmetry.space_group_name_H-M   'P 1'
#
loop_
_entity.id
_entity.type
_entity.pdbx_description
1 polymer ?
#
loop_
_entity_poly.entity_id
_entity_poly.type
_entity_poly.pdbx_seq_one_letter_code
_entity_poly.pdbx_strand_id
1 'polypeptide(L)'
;DKQVTKFLHAGGEDLEVFLHRFKCLPDPMIDTQILAAFSGQALSWGFASMVMHFNQIELDKSESRTDWLARPLTERQCEYAAADVAYLLPIAHQLVAQTEEAGNMAAALSECNLLCQRRLDVLQPEEAWRDITNAWQLRPRQLAALQRLAAWRLNIARQKDMAVNFVVREENLWKVARFMPGSLGELDHLGLNGHDIRFHGKAMVALVAEAQAQDEATLPAPLPNLIDHSALQLREYGLGQKRNESE
;
A
#
# COMPACT_ATOMS: atom_id res chain seq x y z
N ASP A 1 -2.19 -17.96 19.31
CA ASP A 1 -3.26 -18.72 19.99
C ASP A 1 -4.58 -18.43 19.29
N LYS A 2 -5.30 -19.49 18.91
CA LYS A 2 -6.60 -19.44 18.23
C LYS A 2 -7.77 -19.17 19.19
N GLN A 3 -7.55 -19.35 20.48
CA GLN A 3 -8.55 -19.09 21.52
C GLN A 3 -8.56 -17.63 21.99
N VAL A 4 -7.59 -16.82 21.53
CA VAL A 4 -7.46 -15.41 21.90
C VAL A 4 -7.70 -14.56 20.66
N THR A 5 -8.76 -13.75 20.64
CA THR A 5 -9.01 -12.77 19.57
C THR A 5 -8.14 -11.55 19.74
N LYS A 6 -7.48 -11.12 18.66
CA LYS A 6 -6.68 -9.89 18.64
C LYS A 6 -7.52 -8.78 18.02
N PHE A 7 -7.67 -7.67 18.73
CA PHE A 7 -8.35 -6.49 18.22
C PHE A 7 -7.35 -5.43 17.79
N LEU A 8 -7.60 -4.83 16.63
CA LEU A 8 -6.89 -3.66 16.13
C LEU A 8 -7.92 -2.59 15.72
N HIS A 9 -7.45 -1.39 15.44
CA HIS A 9 -8.27 -0.34 14.85
C HIS A 9 -7.53 0.28 13.67
N ALA A 10 -8.11 0.20 12.48
CA ALA A 10 -7.47 0.67 11.25
C ALA A 10 -6.08 0.05 11.04
N GLY A 11 -5.93 -1.25 11.36
CA GLY A 11 -4.64 -1.93 11.56
C GLY A 11 -3.90 -2.27 10.28
N GLY A 12 -4.21 -1.64 9.15
CA GLY A 12 -3.63 -1.95 7.85
C GLY A 12 -2.10 -1.84 7.84
N GLU A 13 -1.53 -0.83 8.51
CA GLU A 13 -0.07 -0.67 8.63
C GLU A 13 0.52 -1.58 9.73
N ASP A 14 -0.21 -1.82 10.82
CA ASP A 14 0.23 -2.72 11.90
C ASP A 14 0.48 -4.15 11.39
N LEU A 15 -0.35 -4.63 10.46
CA LEU A 15 -0.17 -5.95 9.84
C LEU A 15 1.16 -6.05 9.07
N GLU A 16 1.62 -4.97 8.45
CA GLU A 16 2.92 -4.92 7.79
C GLU A 16 4.06 -5.00 8.82
N VAL A 17 3.95 -4.26 9.92
CA VAL A 17 4.90 -4.31 11.04
C VAL A 17 4.97 -5.73 11.63
N PHE A 18 3.83 -6.40 11.82
CA PHE A 18 3.78 -7.77 12.32
C PHE A 18 4.41 -8.77 11.36
N LEU A 19 4.12 -8.68 10.06
CA LEU A 19 4.78 -9.51 9.05
C LEU A 19 6.28 -9.27 9.02
N HIS A 20 6.72 -8.02 9.12
CA HIS A 20 8.14 -7.70 9.13
C HIS A 20 8.84 -8.26 10.36
N ARG A 21 8.30 -8.01 11.56
CA ARG A 21 8.93 -8.34 12.84
C ARG A 21 8.73 -9.79 13.28
N PHE A 22 7.53 -10.31 13.15
CA PHE A 22 7.12 -11.62 13.68
C PHE A 22 6.97 -12.69 12.61
N LYS A 23 7.00 -12.32 11.32
CA LYS A 23 6.82 -13.24 10.18
C LYS A 23 5.46 -13.98 10.20
N CYS A 24 4.47 -13.41 10.88
CA CYS A 24 3.11 -13.93 10.92
C CYS A 24 2.10 -12.79 11.13
N LEU A 25 0.84 -13.09 10.83
CA LEU A 25 -0.29 -12.22 11.13
C LEU A 25 -1.06 -12.74 12.36
N PRO A 26 -1.71 -11.84 13.11
CA PRO A 26 -2.60 -12.23 14.21
C PRO A 26 -3.79 -13.03 13.67
N ASP A 27 -4.09 -14.15 14.32
CA ASP A 27 -5.16 -15.05 13.88
C ASP A 27 -5.77 -15.80 15.09
N PRO A 28 -7.06 -15.59 15.44
CA PRO A 28 -8.01 -14.68 14.78
C PRO A 28 -7.71 -13.20 15.08
N MET A 29 -8.06 -12.32 14.13
CA MET A 29 -7.96 -10.87 14.24
C MET A 29 -9.27 -10.20 13.80
N ILE A 30 -9.67 -9.15 14.51
CA ILE A 30 -10.82 -8.32 14.16
C ILE A 30 -10.39 -6.85 14.20
N ASP A 31 -10.72 -6.11 13.13
CA ASP A 31 -10.52 -4.67 13.07
C ASP A 31 -11.81 -3.93 13.48
N THR A 32 -11.70 -3.10 14.50
CA THR A 32 -12.83 -2.33 15.03
C THR A 32 -13.34 -1.25 14.06
N GLN A 33 -12.51 -0.73 13.16
CA GLN A 33 -12.97 0.19 12.10
C GLN A 33 -13.86 -0.54 11.09
N ILE A 34 -13.54 -1.80 10.77
CA ILE A 34 -14.37 -2.67 9.93
C ILE A 34 -15.69 -2.97 10.65
N LEU A 35 -15.66 -3.41 11.93
CA LEU A 35 -16.87 -3.64 12.71
C LEU A 35 -17.78 -2.40 12.71
N ALA A 36 -17.21 -1.23 12.98
CA ALA A 36 -17.96 0.01 13.00
C ALA A 36 -18.63 0.33 11.66
N ALA A 37 -17.95 0.11 10.53
CA ALA A 37 -18.53 0.29 9.21
C ALA A 37 -19.74 -0.63 8.98
N PHE A 38 -19.63 -1.90 9.38
CA PHE A 38 -20.74 -2.87 9.29
C PHE A 38 -21.86 -2.62 10.33
N SER A 39 -21.60 -1.79 11.33
CA SER A 39 -22.58 -1.26 12.29
C SER A 39 -23.12 0.13 11.91
N GLY A 40 -22.83 0.62 10.68
CA GLY A 40 -23.40 1.86 10.14
C GLY A 40 -22.57 3.14 10.34
N GLN A 41 -21.34 3.03 10.84
CA GLN A 41 -20.41 4.16 10.97
C GLN A 41 -19.64 4.42 9.67
N ALA A 42 -18.94 5.55 9.61
CA ALA A 42 -18.11 5.89 8.45
C ALA A 42 -16.97 4.85 8.25
N LEU A 43 -16.66 4.52 6.99
CA LEU A 43 -15.57 3.58 6.65
C LEU A 43 -14.21 3.99 7.23
N SER A 44 -13.95 5.29 7.31
CA SER A 44 -12.71 5.85 7.86
C SER A 44 -12.98 6.57 9.18
N TRP A 45 -13.58 5.85 10.14
CA TRP A 45 -13.77 6.37 11.48
C TRP A 45 -12.49 6.20 12.30
N GLY A 46 -11.83 7.32 12.62
CA GLY A 46 -10.55 7.30 13.33
C GLY A 46 -10.69 7.00 14.83
N PHE A 47 -9.64 6.44 15.43
CA PHE A 47 -9.62 5.94 16.81
C PHE A 47 -10.07 6.98 17.83
N ALA A 48 -9.50 8.19 17.81
CA ALA A 48 -9.88 9.25 18.75
C ALA A 48 -11.36 9.67 18.62
N SER A 49 -11.92 9.65 17.41
CA SER A 49 -13.34 9.93 17.20
C SER A 49 -14.23 8.79 17.72
N MET A 50 -13.77 7.55 17.58
CA MET A 50 -14.43 6.37 18.15
C MET A 50 -14.42 6.42 19.68
N VAL A 51 -13.27 6.74 20.31
CA VAL A 51 -13.17 6.91 21.77
C VAL A 51 -14.06 8.06 22.26
N MET A 52 -14.06 9.20 21.57
CA MET A 52 -14.96 10.31 21.92
C MET A 52 -16.44 9.89 21.86
N HIS A 53 -16.84 9.12 20.85
CA HIS A 53 -18.21 8.64 20.73
C HIS A 53 -18.62 7.71 21.87
N PHE A 54 -17.82 6.67 22.15
CA PHE A 54 -18.16 5.63 23.12
C PHE A 54 -17.90 6.02 24.57
N ASN A 55 -16.88 6.83 24.83
CA ASN A 55 -16.43 7.15 26.18
C ASN A 55 -16.62 8.63 26.56
N GLN A 56 -16.97 9.50 25.60
CA GLN A 56 -17.02 10.97 25.81
C GLN A 56 -15.68 11.53 26.33
N ILE A 57 -14.57 10.91 25.88
CA ILE A 57 -13.20 11.30 26.22
C ILE A 57 -12.51 11.83 24.97
N GLU A 58 -11.90 13.01 25.11
CA GLU A 58 -11.01 13.56 24.09
C GLU A 58 -9.59 13.04 24.31
N LEU A 59 -9.05 12.29 23.35
CA LEU A 59 -7.68 11.83 23.39
C LEU A 59 -6.71 12.95 23.02
N ASP A 60 -5.62 13.07 23.76
CA ASP A 60 -4.50 13.92 23.37
C ASP A 60 -3.80 13.33 22.15
N LYS A 61 -3.65 14.13 21.09
CA LYS A 61 -2.99 13.75 19.83
C LYS A 61 -1.56 14.26 19.73
N SER A 62 -1.06 14.94 20.77
CA SER A 62 0.24 15.63 20.79
C SER A 62 1.41 14.70 20.48
N GLU A 63 1.35 13.43 20.91
CA GLU A 63 2.44 12.46 20.75
C GLU A 63 2.32 11.58 19.49
N SER A 64 1.25 11.73 18.69
CA SER A 64 0.98 10.90 17.49
C SER A 64 2.07 10.97 16.42
N ARG A 65 2.80 12.10 16.33
CA ARG A 65 3.86 12.35 15.33
C ARG A 65 5.19 12.70 15.99
N THR A 66 5.66 11.80 16.85
CA THR A 66 6.94 11.94 17.57
C THR A 66 7.94 10.86 17.15
N ASP A 67 9.20 11.01 17.58
CA ASP A 67 10.23 10.01 17.31
C ASP A 67 10.05 8.78 18.23
N TRP A 68 9.42 7.73 17.68
CA TRP A 68 9.20 6.45 18.37
C TRP A 68 10.44 5.55 18.44
N LEU A 69 11.54 5.94 17.79
CA LEU A 69 12.84 5.25 17.87
C LEU A 69 13.74 5.82 18.97
N ALA A 70 13.46 7.05 19.45
CA ALA A 70 14.20 7.68 20.53
C ALA A 70 14.20 6.81 21.80
N ARG A 71 15.33 6.79 22.52
CA ARG A 71 15.44 6.10 23.82
C ARG A 71 16.15 6.99 24.85
N PRO A 72 15.59 7.11 26.08
CA PRO A 72 14.30 6.57 26.52
C PRO A 72 13.12 7.28 25.83
N LEU A 73 11.97 6.61 25.72
CA LEU A 73 10.71 7.28 25.37
C LEU A 73 10.32 8.22 26.53
N THR A 74 9.62 9.30 26.21
CA THR A 74 9.06 10.19 27.22
C THR A 74 7.86 9.54 27.92
N GLU A 75 7.51 10.03 29.11
CA GLU A 75 6.32 9.58 29.83
C GLU A 75 5.04 9.80 29.00
N ARG A 76 4.92 10.95 28.33
CA ARG A 76 3.79 11.27 27.44
C ARG A 76 3.66 10.31 26.26
N GLN A 77 4.79 9.93 25.64
CA GLN A 77 4.79 8.93 24.57
C GLN A 77 4.27 7.58 25.09
N CYS A 78 4.68 7.17 26.29
CA CYS A 78 4.19 5.94 26.92
C CYS A 78 2.69 6.01 27.24
N GLU A 79 2.20 7.13 27.78
CA GLU A 79 0.78 7.36 28.06
C GLU A 79 -0.07 7.31 26.79
N TYR A 80 0.37 7.99 25.73
CA TYR A 80 -0.29 7.97 24.42
C TYR A 80 -0.39 6.54 23.87
N ALA A 81 0.72 5.81 23.85
CA ALA A 81 0.74 4.43 23.33
C ALA A 81 -0.12 3.47 24.17
N ALA A 82 -0.20 3.68 25.49
CA ALA A 82 -1.06 2.89 26.37
C ALA A 82 -2.55 3.21 26.14
N ALA A 83 -2.90 4.47 25.89
CA ALA A 83 -4.27 4.89 25.62
C ALA A 83 -4.85 4.22 24.37
N ASP A 84 -4.05 4.03 23.32
CA ASP A 84 -4.45 3.38 22.07
C ASP A 84 -4.95 1.93 22.25
N VAL A 85 -4.58 1.26 23.34
CA VAL A 85 -5.08 -0.09 23.66
C VAL A 85 -6.03 -0.14 24.86
N ALA A 86 -5.88 0.77 25.82
CA ALA A 86 -6.70 0.81 27.02
C ALA A 86 -8.18 1.08 26.70
N TYR A 87 -8.45 2.00 25.76
CA TYR A 87 -9.81 2.30 25.31
C TYR A 87 -10.31 1.35 24.23
N LEU A 88 -9.41 0.70 23.48
CA LEU A 88 -9.78 -0.15 22.36
C LEU A 88 -10.58 -1.38 22.79
N LEU A 89 -10.13 -2.11 23.82
CA LEU A 89 -10.75 -3.40 24.19
C LEU A 89 -12.22 -3.24 24.65
N PRO A 90 -12.58 -2.28 25.53
CA PRO A 90 -13.98 -2.04 25.89
C PRO A 90 -14.85 -1.66 24.70
N ILE A 91 -14.33 -0.85 23.77
CA ILE A 91 -15.07 -0.43 22.57
C ILE A 91 -15.24 -1.61 21.61
N ALA A 92 -14.20 -2.45 21.45
CA ALA A 92 -14.25 -3.62 20.59
C ALA A 92 -15.39 -4.56 20.97
N HIS A 93 -15.60 -4.82 22.28
CA HIS A 93 -16.71 -5.64 22.75
C HIS A 93 -18.09 -5.03 22.42
N GLN A 94 -18.22 -3.69 22.53
CA GLN A 94 -19.46 -3.01 22.16
C GLN A 94 -19.72 -3.09 20.66
N LEU A 95 -18.67 -2.90 19.84
CA LEU A 95 -18.78 -3.01 18.39
C LEU A 95 -19.13 -4.43 17.95
N VAL A 96 -18.56 -5.46 18.58
CA VAL A 96 -18.94 -6.86 18.31
C VAL A 96 -20.43 -7.05 18.54
N ALA A 97 -20.96 -6.63 19.69
CA ALA A 97 -22.39 -6.75 19.98
C ALA A 97 -23.26 -5.97 18.97
N GLN A 98 -22.86 -4.74 18.60
CA GLN A 98 -23.57 -3.94 17.60
C GLN A 98 -23.55 -4.57 16.21
N THR A 99 -22.42 -5.14 15.77
CA THR A 99 -22.30 -5.79 14.46
C THR A 99 -23.10 -7.11 14.43
N GLU A 100 -23.17 -7.83 15.55
CA GLU A 100 -24.04 -9.01 15.71
C GLU A 100 -25.51 -8.64 15.66
N GLU A 101 -25.94 -7.59 16.36
CA GLU A 101 -27.32 -7.08 16.34
C GLU A 101 -27.72 -6.60 14.93
N ALA A 102 -26.79 -5.98 14.20
CA ALA A 102 -26.98 -5.60 12.80
C ALA A 102 -27.03 -6.79 11.82
N GLY A 103 -26.73 -8.03 12.28
CA GLY A 103 -26.73 -9.23 11.45
C GLY A 103 -25.55 -9.32 10.46
N ASN A 104 -24.53 -8.48 10.62
CA ASN A 104 -23.45 -8.32 9.64
C ASN A 104 -22.12 -8.99 10.04
N MET A 105 -22.09 -9.72 11.16
CA MET A 105 -20.85 -10.26 11.74
C MET A 105 -20.07 -11.16 10.76
N ALA A 106 -20.76 -12.02 10.02
CA ALA A 106 -20.11 -12.89 9.03
C ALA A 106 -19.39 -12.08 7.93
N ALA A 107 -20.02 -11.01 7.44
CA ALA A 107 -19.44 -10.13 6.43
C ALA A 107 -18.26 -9.33 6.99
N ALA A 108 -18.39 -8.80 8.21
CA ALA A 108 -17.33 -8.06 8.87
C ALA A 108 -16.07 -8.92 9.13
N LEU A 109 -16.26 -10.18 9.58
CA LEU A 109 -15.16 -11.12 9.74
C LEU A 109 -14.52 -11.50 8.40
N SER A 110 -15.31 -11.65 7.34
CA SER A 110 -14.79 -11.87 5.99
C SER A 110 -13.92 -10.69 5.53
N GLU A 111 -14.33 -9.46 5.79
CA GLU A 111 -13.56 -8.26 5.43
C GLU A 111 -12.27 -8.14 6.26
N CYS A 112 -12.30 -8.48 7.56
CA CYS A 112 -11.09 -8.55 8.39
C CYS A 112 -10.09 -9.60 7.84
N ASN A 113 -10.60 -10.76 7.42
CA ASN A 113 -9.78 -11.80 6.80
C ASN A 113 -9.21 -11.34 5.46
N LEU A 114 -9.99 -10.64 4.64
CA LEU A 114 -9.53 -10.09 3.36
C LEU A 114 -8.42 -9.05 3.57
N LEU A 115 -8.55 -8.19 4.59
CA LEU A 115 -7.50 -7.24 4.98
C LEU A 115 -6.19 -7.96 5.32
N CYS A 116 -6.25 -9.05 6.11
CA CYS A 116 -5.09 -9.90 6.39
C CYS A 116 -4.51 -10.55 5.13
N GLN A 117 -5.35 -11.14 4.28
CA GLN A 117 -4.91 -11.83 3.06
C GLN A 117 -4.19 -10.89 2.10
N ARG A 118 -4.72 -9.68 1.88
CA ARG A 118 -4.10 -8.65 1.03
C ARG A 118 -2.71 -8.21 1.50
N ARG A 119 -2.37 -8.43 2.78
CA ARG A 119 -1.04 -8.13 3.33
C ARG A 119 -0.03 -9.26 3.13
N LEU A 120 -0.51 -10.47 2.86
CA LEU A 120 0.35 -11.61 2.52
C LEU A 120 0.84 -11.55 1.07
N ASP A 121 0.19 -10.75 0.22
CA ASP A 121 0.59 -10.56 -1.17
C ASP A 121 1.94 -9.84 -1.25
N VAL A 122 3.00 -10.61 -1.52
CA VAL A 122 4.34 -10.07 -1.74
C VAL A 122 4.48 -9.70 -3.20
N LEU A 123 4.59 -8.40 -3.47
CA LEU A 123 4.86 -7.87 -4.80
C LEU A 123 6.12 -8.50 -5.39
N GLN A 124 5.99 -9.25 -6.48
CA GLN A 124 7.15 -9.83 -7.17
C GLN A 124 7.88 -8.73 -7.96
N PRO A 125 9.22 -8.72 -8.01
CA PRO A 125 9.98 -7.73 -8.78
C PRO A 125 9.51 -7.60 -10.23
N GLU A 126 9.16 -8.70 -10.87
CA GLU A 126 8.69 -8.79 -12.25
C GLU A 126 7.33 -8.10 -12.46
N GLU A 127 6.58 -7.85 -11.39
CA GLU A 127 5.27 -7.19 -11.40
C GLU A 127 5.32 -5.76 -10.90
N ALA A 128 6.44 -5.30 -10.34
CA ALA A 128 6.57 -3.98 -9.71
C ALA A 128 6.28 -2.79 -10.64
N TRP A 129 6.37 -3.00 -11.96
CA TRP A 129 6.03 -2.00 -12.97
C TRP A 129 4.52 -1.75 -13.08
N ARG A 130 3.67 -2.68 -12.64
CA ARG A 130 2.21 -2.59 -12.71
C ARG A 130 1.65 -1.50 -11.79
N ASP A 131 2.36 -1.22 -10.69
CA ASP A 131 1.97 -0.17 -9.73
C ASP A 131 2.32 1.24 -10.21
N ILE A 132 3.11 1.37 -11.30
CA ILE A 132 3.46 2.66 -11.89
C ILE A 132 2.30 3.14 -12.76
N THR A 133 1.49 4.05 -12.21
CA THR A 133 0.19 4.48 -12.73
C THR A 133 0.18 5.00 -14.18
N ASN A 134 1.31 5.51 -14.68
CA ASN A 134 1.47 6.03 -16.03
C ASN A 134 2.24 5.07 -16.97
N ALA A 135 2.42 3.80 -16.58
CA ALA A 135 3.05 2.78 -17.42
C ALA A 135 2.31 2.53 -18.74
N TRP A 136 0.98 2.72 -18.76
CA TRP A 136 0.15 2.56 -19.96
C TRP A 136 0.48 3.52 -21.10
N GLN A 137 1.18 4.63 -20.81
CA GLN A 137 1.63 5.58 -21.83
C GLN A 137 2.85 5.09 -22.60
N LEU A 138 3.50 4.00 -22.16
CA LEU A 138 4.74 3.49 -22.74
C LEU A 138 4.47 2.51 -23.88
N ARG A 139 5.27 2.62 -24.93
CA ARG A 139 5.30 1.67 -26.05
C ARG A 139 5.96 0.35 -25.62
N PRO A 140 5.78 -0.77 -26.35
CA PRO A 140 6.28 -2.09 -25.94
C PRO A 140 7.76 -2.12 -25.51
N ARG A 141 8.64 -1.44 -26.26
CA ARG A 141 10.08 -1.34 -25.95
C ARG A 141 10.36 -0.54 -24.66
N GLN A 142 9.66 0.56 -24.47
CA GLN A 142 9.77 1.41 -23.28
C GLN A 142 9.21 0.69 -22.06
N LEU A 143 8.12 -0.07 -22.25
CA LEU A 143 7.52 -0.89 -21.21
C LEU A 143 8.46 -2.03 -20.78
N ALA A 144 9.15 -2.68 -21.73
CA ALA A 144 10.19 -3.66 -21.41
C ALA A 144 11.32 -3.07 -20.56
N ALA A 145 11.73 -1.82 -20.84
CA ALA A 145 12.68 -1.10 -19.99
C ALA A 145 12.10 -0.82 -18.60
N LEU A 146 10.84 -0.36 -18.51
CA LEU A 146 10.18 -0.11 -17.23
C LEU A 146 10.08 -1.37 -16.36
N GLN A 147 9.74 -2.52 -16.94
CA GLN A 147 9.69 -3.82 -16.25
C GLN A 147 11.03 -4.13 -15.57
N ARG A 148 12.14 -3.97 -16.31
CA ARG A 148 13.51 -4.21 -15.81
C ARG A 148 13.90 -3.22 -14.74
N LEU A 149 13.65 -1.94 -14.98
CA LEU A 149 13.97 -0.85 -14.08
C LEU A 149 13.20 -0.97 -12.76
N ALA A 150 11.90 -1.30 -12.80
CA ALA A 150 11.07 -1.47 -11.61
C ALA A 150 11.49 -2.70 -10.79
N ALA A 151 11.75 -3.84 -11.45
CA ALA A 151 12.24 -5.04 -10.80
C ALA A 151 13.59 -4.79 -10.10
N TRP A 152 14.54 -4.19 -10.82
CA TRP A 152 15.83 -3.79 -10.28
C TRP A 152 15.68 -2.85 -9.08
N ARG A 153 14.84 -1.80 -9.20
CA ARG A 153 14.59 -0.84 -8.12
C ARG A 153 14.04 -1.51 -6.87
N LEU A 154 13.06 -2.41 -7.00
CA LEU A 154 12.47 -3.13 -5.88
C LEU A 154 13.50 -4.05 -5.19
N ASN A 155 14.34 -4.74 -5.97
CA ASN A 155 15.39 -5.59 -5.42
C ASN A 155 16.43 -4.79 -4.61
N ILE A 156 16.86 -3.63 -5.10
CA ILE A 156 17.78 -2.75 -4.37
C ILE A 156 17.11 -2.20 -3.10
N ALA A 157 15.85 -1.78 -3.18
CA ALA A 157 15.07 -1.28 -2.06
C ALA A 157 15.00 -2.31 -0.92
N ARG A 158 14.68 -3.57 -1.27
CA ARG A 158 14.67 -4.70 -0.33
C ARG A 158 16.05 -5.00 0.25
N GLN A 159 17.08 -5.03 -0.59
CA GLN A 159 18.46 -5.32 -0.15
C GLN A 159 18.97 -4.29 0.86
N LYS A 160 18.59 -3.02 0.67
CA LYS A 160 19.05 -1.91 1.51
C LYS A 160 18.05 -1.49 2.59
N ASP A 161 16.96 -2.23 2.75
CA ASP A 161 15.88 -1.93 3.71
C ASP A 161 15.41 -0.47 3.65
N MET A 162 14.99 -0.04 2.45
CA MET A 162 14.55 1.34 2.20
C MET A 162 13.38 1.39 1.22
N ALA A 163 12.60 2.47 1.27
CA ALA A 163 11.53 2.70 0.29
C ALA A 163 12.10 2.87 -1.13
N VAL A 164 11.35 2.39 -2.14
CA VAL A 164 11.77 2.40 -3.56
C VAL A 164 12.14 3.80 -4.08
N ASN A 165 11.48 4.85 -3.58
CA ASN A 165 11.76 6.24 -3.99
C ASN A 165 13.07 6.81 -3.42
N PHE A 166 13.66 6.16 -2.39
CA PHE A 166 15.01 6.48 -1.94
C PHE A 166 16.10 5.82 -2.79
N VAL A 167 15.74 4.80 -3.59
CA VAL A 167 16.65 4.21 -4.59
C VAL A 167 16.67 5.09 -5.84
N VAL A 168 15.51 5.20 -6.50
CA VAL A 168 15.28 6.10 -7.63
C VAL A 168 13.82 6.53 -7.59
N ARG A 169 13.57 7.86 -7.62
CA ARG A 169 12.21 8.40 -7.66
C ARG A 169 11.44 7.84 -8.85
N GLU A 170 10.17 7.50 -8.64
CA GLU A 170 9.31 6.93 -9.69
C GLU A 170 9.27 7.76 -10.98
N GLU A 171 9.17 9.09 -10.85
CA GLU A 171 9.19 10.01 -11.99
C GLU A 171 10.46 9.86 -12.86
N ASN A 172 11.61 9.64 -12.23
CA ASN A 172 12.89 9.48 -12.91
C ASN A 172 12.98 8.10 -13.55
N LEU A 173 12.52 7.07 -12.84
CA LEU A 173 12.47 5.70 -13.36
C LEU A 173 11.62 5.64 -14.65
N TRP A 174 10.45 6.30 -14.63
CA TRP A 174 9.57 6.38 -15.78
C TRP A 174 10.17 7.22 -16.93
N LYS A 175 10.83 8.35 -16.63
CA LYS A 175 11.54 9.14 -17.66
C LYS A 175 12.63 8.33 -18.35
N VAL A 176 13.42 7.57 -17.60
CA VAL A 176 14.45 6.69 -18.15
C VAL A 176 13.83 5.65 -19.09
N ALA A 177 12.74 5.01 -18.66
CA ALA A 177 12.01 4.07 -19.52
C ALA A 177 11.41 4.73 -20.78
N ARG A 178 10.87 5.95 -20.66
CA ARG A 178 10.25 6.68 -21.77
C ARG A 178 11.27 7.16 -22.81
N PHE A 179 12.37 7.76 -22.36
CA PHE A 179 13.33 8.41 -23.24
C PHE A 179 14.52 7.52 -23.61
N MET A 180 14.68 6.37 -22.95
CA MET A 180 15.65 5.33 -23.28
C MET A 180 17.10 5.86 -23.42
N PRO A 181 17.64 6.54 -22.39
CA PRO A 181 18.95 7.18 -22.46
C PRO A 181 20.09 6.16 -22.64
N GLY A 182 21.04 6.46 -23.53
CA GLY A 182 22.21 5.63 -23.84
C GLY A 182 23.47 5.99 -23.05
N SER A 183 23.44 7.07 -22.26
CA SER A 183 24.62 7.58 -21.55
C SER A 183 24.28 8.26 -20.22
N LEU A 184 25.29 8.43 -19.35
CA LEU A 184 25.13 9.16 -18.09
C LEU A 184 24.80 10.64 -18.30
N GLY A 185 25.33 11.24 -19.39
CA GLY A 185 25.02 12.62 -19.75
C GLY A 185 23.57 12.80 -20.14
N GLU A 186 22.97 11.82 -20.82
CA GLU A 186 21.54 11.85 -21.14
C GLU A 186 20.66 11.72 -19.88
N LEU A 187 21.09 10.95 -18.87
CA LEU A 187 20.38 10.90 -17.58
C LEU A 187 20.34 12.28 -16.90
N ASP A 188 21.45 13.04 -16.96
CA ASP A 188 21.52 14.41 -16.45
C ASP A 188 20.58 15.34 -17.22
N HIS A 189 20.53 15.25 -18.55
CA HIS A 189 19.61 16.01 -19.39
C HIS A 189 18.12 15.69 -19.11
N LEU A 190 17.81 14.48 -18.62
CA LEU A 190 16.46 14.10 -18.18
C LEU A 190 16.09 14.67 -16.79
N GLY A 191 17.03 15.34 -16.12
CA GLY A 191 16.85 15.97 -14.81
C GLY A 191 17.03 15.02 -13.64
N LEU A 192 17.73 13.89 -13.81
CA LEU A 192 18.12 13.06 -12.68
C LEU A 192 19.17 13.79 -11.84
N ASN A 193 19.07 13.65 -10.52
CA ASN A 193 20.04 14.29 -9.64
C ASN A 193 21.40 13.57 -9.71
N GLY A 194 22.49 14.29 -9.42
CA GLY A 194 23.84 13.73 -9.51
C GLY A 194 24.11 12.55 -8.57
N HIS A 195 23.38 12.44 -7.46
CA HIS A 195 23.47 11.29 -6.55
C HIS A 195 22.95 10.01 -7.23
N ASP A 196 21.76 10.06 -7.83
CA ASP A 196 21.15 8.94 -8.56
C ASP A 196 22.03 8.53 -9.75
N ILE A 197 22.56 9.49 -10.51
CA ILE A 197 23.44 9.20 -11.66
C ILE A 197 24.72 8.51 -11.19
N ARG A 198 25.35 9.01 -10.12
CA ARG A 198 26.59 8.44 -9.58
C ARG A 198 26.43 7.01 -9.08
N PHE A 199 25.35 6.72 -8.35
CA PHE A 199 25.15 5.40 -7.74
C PHE A 199 24.41 4.41 -8.63
N HIS A 200 23.53 4.88 -9.50
CA HIS A 200 22.58 4.04 -10.23
C HIS A 200 22.60 4.25 -11.74
N GLY A 201 23.23 5.31 -12.25
CA GLY A 201 23.19 5.66 -13.68
C GLY A 201 23.72 4.56 -14.59
N LYS A 202 24.83 3.90 -14.22
CA LYS A 202 25.38 2.78 -15.01
C LYS A 202 24.41 1.60 -15.10
N ALA A 203 23.73 1.26 -14.00
CA ALA A 203 22.75 0.19 -13.98
C ALA A 203 21.53 0.54 -14.85
N MET A 204 21.01 1.77 -14.73
CA MET A 204 19.88 2.22 -15.53
C MET A 204 20.18 2.19 -17.04
N VAL A 205 21.34 2.71 -17.47
CA VAL A 205 21.74 2.68 -18.89
C VAL A 205 21.91 1.24 -19.40
N ALA A 206 22.48 0.34 -18.59
CA ALA A 206 22.61 -1.06 -18.96
C ALA A 206 21.24 -1.74 -19.15
N LEU A 207 20.29 -1.54 -18.22
CA LEU A 207 18.94 -2.11 -18.32
C LEU A 207 18.16 -1.55 -19.52
N VAL A 208 18.36 -0.28 -19.86
CA VAL A 208 17.82 0.34 -21.07
C VAL A 208 18.42 -0.30 -22.33
N ALA A 209 19.73 -0.53 -22.36
CA ALA A 209 20.41 -1.19 -23.48
C ALA A 209 19.92 -2.63 -23.67
N GLU A 210 19.70 -3.37 -22.59
CA GLU A 210 19.10 -4.71 -22.64
C GLU A 210 17.68 -4.69 -23.22
N ALA A 211 16.85 -3.71 -22.82
CA ALA A 211 15.51 -3.55 -23.38
C ALA A 211 15.55 -3.16 -24.86
N GLN A 212 16.50 -2.33 -25.28
CA GLN A 212 16.73 -2.01 -26.70
C GLN A 212 17.07 -3.26 -27.51
N ALA A 213 17.94 -4.12 -26.97
CA ALA A 213 18.42 -5.34 -27.64
C ALA A 213 17.43 -6.52 -27.59
N GLN A 214 16.33 -6.40 -26.84
CA GLN A 214 15.32 -7.46 -26.72
C GLN A 214 14.70 -7.82 -28.08
N ASP A 215 14.31 -9.08 -28.30
CA ASP A 215 13.60 -9.47 -29.52
C ASP A 215 12.17 -8.88 -29.52
N GLU A 216 11.73 -8.34 -30.67
CA GLU A 216 10.38 -7.80 -30.86
C GLU A 216 9.29 -8.81 -30.51
N ALA A 217 9.51 -10.09 -30.82
CA ALA A 217 8.57 -11.16 -30.51
C ALA A 217 8.35 -11.38 -29.00
N THR A 218 9.26 -10.90 -28.16
CA THR A 218 9.22 -11.08 -26.69
C THR A 218 8.82 -9.82 -25.94
N LEU A 219 8.55 -8.71 -26.63
CA LEU A 219 8.17 -7.45 -25.98
C LEU A 219 6.82 -7.60 -25.28
N PRO A 220 6.62 -6.91 -24.14
CA PRO A 220 5.34 -6.91 -23.46
C PRO A 220 4.29 -6.23 -24.33
N ALA A 221 3.06 -6.75 -24.28
CA ALA A 221 1.92 -6.09 -24.87
C ALA A 221 1.71 -4.70 -24.22
N PRO A 222 1.26 -3.69 -24.98
CA PRO A 222 0.90 -2.41 -24.40
C PRO A 222 -0.22 -2.60 -23.36
N LEU A 223 -0.17 -1.82 -22.28
CA LEU A 223 -1.26 -1.85 -21.31
C LEU A 223 -2.48 -1.13 -21.88
N PRO A 224 -3.67 -1.73 -21.84
CA PRO A 224 -4.89 -1.00 -22.09
C PRO A 224 -5.13 0.01 -20.97
N ASN A 225 -5.56 1.22 -21.32
CA ASN A 225 -6.02 2.21 -20.35
C ASN A 225 -7.53 2.04 -20.15
N LEU A 226 -7.95 1.82 -18.90
CA LEU A 226 -9.35 1.61 -18.55
C LEU A 226 -10.26 2.76 -19.04
N ILE A 227 -9.75 3.99 -19.05
CA ILE A 227 -10.50 5.19 -19.43
C ILE A 227 -10.74 5.26 -20.95
N ASP A 228 -9.89 4.63 -21.75
CA ASP A 228 -10.03 4.60 -23.21
C ASP A 228 -11.02 3.53 -23.69
N HIS A 229 -11.49 2.66 -22.78
CA HIS A 229 -12.52 1.67 -23.07
C HIS A 229 -13.91 2.30 -23.13
N SER A 230 -14.66 1.96 -24.17
CA SER A 230 -16.07 2.29 -24.28
C SER A 230 -16.89 1.69 -23.13
N ALA A 231 -18.04 2.28 -22.84
CA ALA A 231 -18.98 1.76 -21.82
C ALA A 231 -19.41 0.29 -22.07
N LEU A 232 -19.38 -0.17 -23.33
CA LEU A 232 -19.63 -1.57 -23.69
C LEU A 232 -18.47 -2.48 -23.25
N GLN A 233 -17.24 -2.06 -23.50
CA GLN A 233 -16.04 -2.80 -23.08
C GLN A 233 -15.90 -2.82 -21.55
N LEU A 234 -16.26 -1.74 -20.85
CA LEU A 234 -16.27 -1.70 -19.39
C LEU A 234 -17.27 -2.71 -18.80
N ARG A 235 -18.45 -2.87 -19.42
CA ARG A 235 -19.46 -3.85 -19.00
C ARG A 235 -18.99 -5.29 -19.16
N GLU A 236 -18.19 -5.59 -20.19
CA GLU A 236 -17.57 -6.91 -20.37
C GLU A 236 -16.59 -7.24 -19.24
N TYR A 237 -15.95 -6.24 -18.64
CA TYR A 237 -15.11 -6.39 -17.45
C TYR A 237 -15.89 -6.38 -16.11
N GLY A 238 -17.23 -6.40 -16.15
CA GLY A 238 -18.07 -6.34 -14.95
C GLY A 238 -18.07 -4.97 -14.25
N LEU A 239 -17.52 -3.93 -14.89
CA LEU A 239 -17.48 -2.57 -14.38
C LEU A 239 -18.58 -1.73 -15.05
N GLY A 240 -19.38 -1.01 -14.26
CA GLY A 240 -20.40 -0.09 -14.77
C GLY A 240 -21.86 -0.50 -14.58
N GLN A 241 -22.20 -1.31 -13.57
CA GLN A 241 -23.58 -1.39 -13.08
C GLN A 241 -23.88 -0.29 -12.06
N LYS A 242 -25.07 0.30 -12.23
CA LYS A 242 -25.62 1.45 -11.50
C LYS A 242 -25.60 1.21 -9.99
N ARG A 243 -25.19 2.23 -9.22
CA ARG A 243 -25.82 2.44 -7.90
C ARG A 243 -27.30 2.57 -8.18
N ASN A 244 -28.09 1.61 -7.71
CA ASN A 244 -29.53 1.76 -7.66
C ASN A 244 -29.82 3.07 -6.91
N GLU A 245 -30.36 4.04 -7.62
CA GLU A 245 -31.25 5.03 -7.04
C GLU A 245 -32.48 4.25 -6.58
N SER A 246 -32.46 3.80 -5.33
CA SER A 246 -33.64 3.34 -4.62
C SER A 246 -34.05 4.45 -3.66
N GLU A 247 -35.18 5.06 -4.01
CA GLU A 247 -36.19 5.81 -3.23
C GLU A 247 -35.85 6.30 -1.82
#